data_AF-U9TSW2-F1
#
_entry.id   AF-U9TSW2-F1
#
_cell.length_a   1.000
_cell.length_b   1.000
_cell.length_c   1.000
_cell.angle_alpha   90.00
_cell.angle_beta   90.00
_cell.angle_gamma   90.00
#
_symmetry.space_group_name_H-M   'P 1'
#
loop_
_entity.id
_entity.type
_entity.pdbx_description
1 polymer ?
#
loop_
_entity_poly.entity_id
_entity_poly.type
_entity_poly.pdbx_seq_one_letter_code
_entity_poly.pdbx_strand_id
1 'polypeptide(L)'
;MSIIIQDFRFSDGFGSVVEINTGLIVGISFSIFLIWIELIFYFRLIPYIGIYIYHVIIIFKIIFPFFLFMLIVILAFAHTMFVLLRNPVNIRTKDSTYSGVATNSLTNETLNIEFKSDFDPTSSDNPFTSFSSAIMATYFWISLQNMLIAFMSDEYEDVKDKSRLILLKHKANHIADYDAMYHIHFWIPDSKPKCIYYIGQSENYEDWHIARKDDDKSAICKGLKENPIFTNFKERDFDDHSIWNYQLDNKDNEH
;
A
#
# COMPACT_ATOMS: atom_id res chain seq x y z
N MET A 1 18.52 -22.32 -16.38
CA MET A 1 18.72 -21.74 -15.03
C MET A 1 20.14 -21.91 -14.46
N SER A 2 20.98 -22.84 -14.96
CA SER A 2 22.31 -23.11 -14.36
C SER A 2 23.44 -22.16 -14.83
N ILE A 3 23.41 -21.70 -16.10
CA ILE A 3 24.50 -20.91 -16.68
C ILE A 3 24.54 -19.47 -16.12
N ILE A 4 23.39 -18.90 -15.77
CA ILE A 4 23.24 -17.48 -15.41
C ILE A 4 23.83 -17.15 -14.02
N ILE A 5 23.87 -18.13 -13.10
CA ILE A 5 24.38 -17.92 -11.74
C ILE A 5 25.91 -17.81 -11.74
N GLN A 6 26.61 -18.40 -12.72
CA GLN A 6 28.07 -18.44 -12.76
C GLN A 6 28.70 -17.06 -13.02
N ASP A 7 27.97 -16.18 -13.70
CA ASP A 7 28.48 -14.85 -14.08
C ASP A 7 28.07 -13.74 -13.10
N PHE A 8 27.29 -14.06 -12.06
CA PHE A 8 26.88 -13.09 -11.04
C PHE A 8 27.95 -12.92 -9.97
N ARG A 9 28.39 -11.67 -9.75
CA ARG A 9 29.34 -11.30 -8.70
C ARG A 9 28.68 -10.35 -7.71
N PHE A 10 28.90 -10.56 -6.41
CA PHE A 10 28.32 -9.69 -5.37
C PHE A 10 28.84 -8.23 -5.41
N SER A 11 30.04 -8.00 -5.93
CA SER A 11 30.68 -6.69 -6.00
C SER A 11 30.08 -5.75 -7.06
N ASP A 12 29.70 -6.31 -8.21
CA ASP A 12 29.41 -5.59 -9.45
C ASP A 12 28.23 -6.17 -10.23
N GLY A 13 27.54 -7.17 -9.68
CA GLY A 13 26.41 -7.85 -10.30
C GLY A 13 26.81 -8.56 -11.58
N PHE A 14 26.28 -8.09 -12.72
CA PHE A 14 26.60 -8.57 -14.07
C PHE A 14 27.53 -7.60 -14.84
N GLY A 15 28.16 -6.63 -14.16
CA GLY A 15 28.98 -5.59 -14.78
C GLY A 15 30.25 -6.09 -15.48
N SER A 16 30.78 -7.25 -15.09
CA SER A 16 31.99 -7.83 -15.68
C SER A 16 31.76 -8.77 -16.87
N VAL A 17 30.51 -8.95 -17.32
CA VAL A 17 30.18 -9.83 -18.45
C VAL A 17 30.63 -9.16 -19.75
N VAL A 18 31.34 -9.91 -20.61
CA VAL A 18 32.02 -9.37 -21.80
C VAL A 18 31.07 -9.19 -22.99
N GLU A 19 30.01 -10.00 -23.10
CA GLU A 19 28.95 -9.84 -24.10
C GLU A 19 27.62 -9.54 -23.43
N ILE A 20 27.27 -8.26 -23.33
CA ILE A 20 26.07 -7.83 -22.64
C ILE A 20 25.00 -7.43 -23.64
N ASN A 21 24.02 -8.32 -23.85
CA ASN A 21 22.78 -7.93 -24.50
C ASN A 21 22.06 -6.93 -23.58
N THR A 22 21.99 -5.66 -23.98
CA THR A 22 21.37 -4.58 -23.18
C THR A 22 19.94 -4.94 -22.74
N GLY A 23 19.17 -5.61 -23.59
CA GLY A 23 17.82 -6.05 -23.26
C GLY A 23 17.78 -7.09 -22.13
N LEU A 24 18.80 -7.95 -22.06
CA LEU A 24 18.93 -8.95 -21.02
C LEU A 24 19.27 -8.31 -19.66
N ILE A 25 20.14 -7.30 -19.62
CA ILE A 25 20.42 -6.53 -18.39
C ILE A 25 19.13 -5.85 -17.91
N VAL A 26 18.43 -5.15 -18.80
CA VAL A 26 17.18 -4.45 -18.45
C VAL A 26 16.14 -5.43 -17.91
N GLY A 27 15.99 -6.59 -18.54
CA GLY A 27 15.09 -7.64 -18.08
C GLY A 27 15.46 -8.18 -16.69
N ILE A 28 16.75 -8.41 -16.44
CA ILE A 28 17.26 -8.86 -15.13
C ILE A 28 16.99 -7.78 -14.06
N SER A 29 17.35 -6.52 -14.33
CA SER A 29 17.13 -5.42 -13.39
C SER A 29 15.65 -5.26 -13.05
N PHE A 30 14.77 -5.34 -14.03
CA PHE A 30 13.32 -5.30 -13.82
C PHE A 30 12.83 -6.49 -13.00
N SER A 31 13.34 -7.70 -13.26
CA SER A 31 13.00 -8.90 -12.50
C SER A 31 13.42 -8.80 -11.04
N ILE A 32 14.63 -8.29 -10.76
CA ILE A 32 15.11 -8.05 -9.39
C ILE A 32 14.19 -7.07 -8.67
N PHE A 33 13.77 -5.99 -9.33
CA PHE A 33 12.82 -5.04 -8.75
C PHE A 33 11.47 -5.71 -8.40
N LEU A 34 10.92 -6.55 -9.28
CA LEU A 34 9.69 -7.29 -9.00
C LEU A 34 9.84 -8.25 -7.80
N ILE A 35 10.98 -8.93 -7.68
CA ILE A 35 11.26 -9.81 -6.54
C ILE A 35 11.27 -9.02 -5.22
N TRP A 36 11.84 -7.80 -5.20
CA TRP A 36 11.78 -6.93 -4.02
C TRP A 36 10.36 -6.53 -3.64
N ILE A 37 9.50 -6.23 -4.63
CA ILE A 37 8.08 -5.95 -4.38
C ILE A 37 7.37 -7.20 -3.82
N GLU A 38 7.65 -8.38 -4.36
CA GLU A 38 7.10 -9.64 -3.85
C GLU A 38 7.55 -9.91 -2.41
N LEU A 39 8.83 -9.65 -2.11
CA LEU A 39 9.38 -9.75 -0.75
C LEU A 39 8.63 -8.84 0.24
N ILE A 40 8.30 -7.61 -0.15
CA ILE A 40 7.49 -6.70 0.67
C ILE A 40 6.11 -7.32 0.95
N PHE A 41 5.48 -7.97 -0.03
CA PHE A 41 4.20 -8.64 0.19
C PHE A 41 4.31 -9.87 1.10
N TYR A 42 5.43 -10.58 1.14
CA TYR A 42 5.63 -11.67 2.11
C TYR A 42 5.66 -11.17 3.56
N PHE A 43 6.13 -9.94 3.83
CA PHE A 43 6.08 -9.37 5.19
C PHE A 43 4.66 -9.18 5.73
N ARG A 44 3.63 -9.36 4.89
CA ARG A 44 2.22 -9.42 5.29
C ARG A 44 1.92 -10.49 6.34
N LEU A 45 2.75 -11.54 6.41
CA LEU A 45 2.66 -12.61 7.41
C LEU A 45 3.03 -12.13 8.82
N ILE A 46 3.88 -11.11 8.95
CA ILE A 46 4.33 -10.59 10.24
C ILE A 46 3.23 -9.68 10.83
N PRO A 47 2.70 -9.94 12.04
CA PRO A 47 1.51 -9.24 12.55
C PRO A 47 1.62 -7.71 12.61
N TYR A 48 2.78 -7.16 12.96
CA TYR A 48 2.99 -5.72 13.10
C TYR A 48 3.17 -5.02 11.74
N ILE A 49 3.99 -5.60 10.86
CA ILE A 49 4.32 -5.03 9.54
C ILE A 49 3.17 -5.25 8.55
N GLY A 50 2.50 -6.39 8.64
CA GLY A 50 1.41 -6.75 7.73
C GLY A 50 0.23 -5.79 7.79
N ILE A 51 -0.05 -5.19 8.95
CA ILE A 51 -1.07 -4.14 9.08
C ILE A 51 -0.82 -3.02 8.07
N TYR A 52 0.39 -2.47 8.04
CA TYR A 52 0.73 -1.37 7.14
C TYR A 52 0.65 -1.79 5.66
N ILE A 53 1.08 -3.00 5.33
CA ILE A 53 0.99 -3.53 3.97
C ILE A 53 -0.48 -3.63 3.51
N TYR A 54 -1.39 -4.08 4.39
CA TYR A 54 -2.82 -4.09 4.06
C TYR A 54 -3.39 -2.69 3.83
N HIS A 55 -2.99 -1.71 4.65
CA HIS A 55 -3.42 -0.32 4.42
C HIS A 55 -2.98 0.13 3.03
N VAL A 56 -1.71 -0.08 2.68
CA VAL A 56 -1.16 0.28 1.36
C VAL A 56 -1.94 -0.41 0.23
N ILE A 57 -2.22 -1.71 0.32
CA ILE A 57 -2.98 -2.44 -0.71
C ILE A 57 -4.41 -1.88 -0.87
N ILE A 58 -5.10 -1.61 0.24
CA ILE A 58 -6.47 -1.06 0.21
C ILE A 58 -6.46 0.33 -0.41
N ILE A 59 -5.54 1.18 0.03
CA ILE A 59 -5.35 2.54 -0.50
C ILE A 59 -5.08 2.50 -2.01
N PHE A 60 -4.18 1.62 -2.47
CA PHE A 60 -3.89 1.47 -3.90
C PHE A 60 -5.13 1.09 -4.71
N LYS A 61 -6.02 0.27 -4.13
CA LYS A 61 -7.28 -0.11 -4.80
C LYS A 61 -8.26 1.06 -4.88
N ILE A 62 -8.31 1.90 -3.86
CA ILE A 62 -9.19 3.09 -3.80
C ILE A 62 -8.71 4.18 -4.76
N ILE A 63 -7.39 4.42 -4.82
CA ILE A 63 -6.81 5.51 -5.64
C ILE A 63 -6.72 5.17 -7.13
N PHE A 64 -6.75 3.88 -7.50
CA PHE A 64 -6.65 3.44 -8.89
C PHE A 64 -7.67 4.08 -9.86
N PRO A 65 -9.00 4.09 -9.57
CA PRO A 65 -9.97 4.75 -10.44
C PRO A 65 -9.73 6.26 -10.57
N PHE A 66 -9.28 6.92 -9.51
CA PHE A 66 -8.91 8.33 -9.54
C PHE A 66 -7.76 8.57 -10.54
N PHE A 67 -6.69 7.78 -10.50
CA PHE A 67 -5.59 7.92 -11.46
C PHE A 67 -6.02 7.65 -12.90
N LEU A 68 -6.89 6.67 -13.14
CA LEU A 68 -7.41 6.39 -14.48
C LEU A 68 -8.20 7.60 -15.03
N PHE A 69 -9.07 8.18 -14.20
CA PHE A 69 -9.81 9.38 -14.55
C PHE A 69 -8.85 10.56 -14.83
N MET A 70 -7.89 10.81 -13.94
CA MET A 70 -6.94 11.90 -14.11
C MET A 70 -6.05 11.73 -15.34
N LEU A 71 -5.66 10.49 -15.69
CA LEU A 71 -4.90 10.21 -16.91
C LEU A 71 -5.67 10.69 -18.15
N ILE A 72 -6.97 10.41 -18.23
CA ILE A 72 -7.82 10.86 -19.34
C ILE A 72 -7.87 12.40 -19.39
N VAL A 73 -8.04 13.05 -18.24
CA VAL A 73 -8.06 14.53 -18.15
C VAL A 73 -6.73 15.13 -18.62
N ILE A 74 -5.60 14.58 -18.17
CA ILE A 74 -4.26 15.04 -18.57
C ILE A 74 -4.07 14.86 -20.07
N LEU A 75 -4.41 13.70 -20.62
CA LEU A 75 -4.28 13.43 -22.06
C LEU A 75 -5.16 14.37 -22.90
N ALA A 76 -6.41 14.59 -22.49
CA ALA A 76 -7.32 15.50 -23.17
C ALA A 76 -6.80 16.94 -23.17
N PHE A 77 -6.40 17.45 -22.00
CA PHE A 77 -5.90 18.81 -21.87
C PHE A 77 -4.56 19.00 -22.60
N ALA A 78 -3.63 18.06 -22.43
CA ALA A 78 -2.35 18.08 -23.15
C ALA A 78 -2.55 18.08 -24.66
N HIS A 79 -3.47 17.26 -25.17
CA HIS A 79 -3.79 17.22 -26.60
C HIS A 79 -4.37 18.55 -27.08
N THR A 80 -5.31 19.16 -26.34
CA THR A 80 -5.87 20.46 -26.71
C THR A 80 -4.83 21.57 -26.73
N MET A 81 -3.96 21.64 -25.71
CA MET A 81 -2.91 22.65 -25.63
C MET A 81 -1.82 22.43 -26.67
N PHE A 82 -1.47 21.17 -26.96
CA PHE A 82 -0.56 20.82 -28.05
C PHE A 82 -1.10 21.32 -29.40
N VAL A 83 -2.38 21.09 -29.71
CA VAL A 83 -2.99 21.59 -30.95
C VAL A 83 -3.02 23.11 -31.00
N LEU A 84 -3.33 23.77 -29.87
CA LEU A 84 -3.47 25.23 -29.79
C LEU A 84 -2.13 25.98 -29.88
N LEU A 85 -1.11 25.52 -29.15
CA LEU A 85 0.12 26.27 -28.89
C LEU A 85 1.31 25.83 -29.76
N ARG A 86 1.20 24.71 -30.49
CA ARG A 86 2.25 24.26 -31.40
C ARG A 86 2.31 25.04 -32.71
N ASN A 87 1.16 25.59 -33.16
CA ASN A 87 1.12 26.33 -34.42
C ASN A 87 0.20 27.56 -34.33
N PRO A 88 0.75 28.74 -33.96
CA PRO A 88 -0.02 29.97 -33.78
C PRO A 88 -0.42 30.66 -35.10
N VAL A 89 -0.24 30.02 -36.27
CA VAL A 89 -0.57 30.62 -37.58
C VAL A 89 -2.03 31.09 -37.65
N ASN A 90 -2.96 30.34 -37.07
CA ASN A 90 -4.39 30.67 -37.07
C ASN A 90 -4.84 31.43 -35.82
N ILE A 91 -4.15 31.27 -34.69
CA ILE A 91 -4.46 31.92 -33.42
C ILE A 91 -3.19 32.60 -32.93
N ARG A 92 -3.06 33.89 -33.24
CA ARG A 92 -1.90 34.69 -32.83
C ARG A 92 -1.87 34.83 -31.32
N THR A 93 -0.69 34.64 -30.75
CA THR A 93 -0.41 35.01 -29.36
C THR A 93 -0.52 36.52 -29.20
N LYS A 94 -0.97 36.99 -28.04
CA LYS A 94 -0.94 38.41 -27.71
C LYS A 94 0.49 38.76 -27.29
N ASP A 95 1.23 39.39 -28.19
CA ASP A 95 2.56 39.89 -27.86
C ASP A 95 2.42 41.01 -26.83
N SER A 96 2.99 40.83 -25.65
CA SER A 96 3.02 41.84 -24.60
C SER A 96 4.39 42.51 -24.57
N THR A 97 4.43 43.82 -24.77
CA THR A 97 5.62 44.62 -24.52
C THR A 97 5.50 45.24 -23.14
N TYR A 98 6.45 44.95 -22.26
CA TYR A 98 6.58 45.59 -20.95
C TYR A 98 7.75 46.57 -21.01
N SER A 99 7.46 47.85 -20.82
CA SER A 99 8.51 48.87 -20.70
C SER A 99 8.45 49.53 -19.34
N GLY A 100 9.62 49.84 -18.79
CA GLY A 100 9.76 50.48 -17.50
C GLY A 100 11.06 51.27 -17.44
N VAL A 101 11.03 52.35 -16.66
CA VAL A 101 12.22 53.18 -16.39
C VAL A 101 12.66 52.91 -14.96
N ALA A 102 13.83 52.31 -14.80
CA ALA A 102 14.46 52.13 -13.50
C ALA A 102 15.38 53.32 -13.24
N THR A 103 15.10 54.07 -12.18
CA THR A 103 15.94 55.21 -11.77
C THR A 103 16.77 54.83 -10.55
N ASN A 104 18.09 54.94 -10.65
CA ASN A 104 18.99 54.71 -9.53
C ASN A 104 18.86 55.85 -8.51
N SER A 105 18.40 55.54 -7.29
CA SER A 105 18.15 56.53 -6.25
C SER A 105 19.41 57.23 -5.72
N LEU A 106 20.61 56.71 -5.97
CA LEU A 106 21.88 57.32 -5.55
C LEU A 106 22.54 58.17 -6.63
N THR A 107 22.44 57.77 -7.91
CA THR A 107 23.15 58.44 -9.03
C THR A 107 22.23 59.24 -9.96
N ASN A 108 20.89 59.16 -9.78
CA ASN A 108 19.87 59.73 -10.68
C ASN A 108 19.98 59.26 -12.14
N GLU A 109 20.73 58.19 -12.40
CA GLU A 109 20.82 57.57 -13.71
C GLU A 109 19.55 56.78 -14.00
N THR A 110 19.05 56.90 -15.23
CA THR A 110 17.82 56.24 -15.65
C THR A 110 18.14 55.16 -16.67
N LEU A 111 17.75 53.92 -16.38
CA LEU A 111 17.84 52.79 -17.31
C LEU A 111 16.44 52.50 -17.86
N ASN A 112 16.28 52.69 -19.16
CA ASN A 112 15.06 52.26 -19.86
C ASN A 112 15.19 50.77 -20.18
N ILE A 113 14.28 49.97 -19.65
CA ILE A 113 14.20 48.55 -19.93
C ILE A 113 12.93 48.31 -20.74
N GLU A 114 13.08 47.69 -21.90
CA GLU A 114 11.98 47.21 -22.73
C GLU A 114 12.10 45.69 -22.88
N PHE A 115 11.12 44.97 -22.37
CA PHE A 115 10.95 43.54 -22.60
C PHE A 115 9.86 43.33 -23.62
N LYS A 116 10.20 42.64 -24.70
CA LYS A 116 9.24 42.18 -25.71
C LYS A 116 9.08 40.68 -25.57
N SER A 117 7.84 40.19 -25.49
CA SER A 117 7.59 38.76 -25.56
C SER A 117 7.98 38.23 -26.94
N ASP A 118 8.89 37.26 -26.99
CA ASP A 118 9.27 36.54 -28.20
C ASP A 118 8.80 35.09 -28.06
N PHE A 119 7.60 34.80 -28.57
CA PHE A 119 7.05 33.46 -28.52
C PHE A 119 7.49 32.67 -29.77
N ASP A 120 8.46 31.77 -29.57
CA ASP A 120 8.83 30.78 -30.58
C ASP A 120 8.09 29.45 -30.31
N PRO A 121 7.15 29.03 -31.18
CA PRO A 121 6.41 27.80 -31.01
C PRO A 121 7.27 26.54 -31.10
N THR A 122 8.47 26.64 -31.68
CA THR A 122 9.42 25.51 -31.87
C THR A 122 10.54 25.49 -30.83
N SER A 123 10.66 26.54 -30.01
CA SER A 123 11.66 26.62 -28.95
C SER A 123 11.41 25.59 -27.85
N SER A 124 12.50 25.11 -27.23
CA SER A 124 12.45 24.29 -26.02
C SER A 124 11.67 24.94 -24.87
N ASP A 125 11.59 26.27 -24.87
CA ASP A 125 10.91 27.05 -23.85
C ASP A 125 9.38 26.96 -23.96
N ASN A 126 8.88 26.45 -25.10
CA ASN A 126 7.47 26.10 -25.25
C ASN A 126 7.24 24.65 -24.78
N PRO A 127 6.59 24.44 -23.62
CA PRO A 127 6.31 23.11 -23.10
C PRO A 127 5.34 22.29 -23.97
N PHE A 128 4.65 22.92 -24.92
CA PHE A 128 3.66 22.30 -25.80
C PHE A 128 4.19 22.02 -27.22
N THR A 129 5.50 22.08 -27.43
CA THR A 129 6.19 21.73 -28.70
C THR A 129 5.95 20.29 -29.14
N SER A 130 6.00 19.35 -28.20
CA SER A 130 5.82 17.93 -28.41
C SER A 130 4.69 17.40 -27.53
N PHE A 131 4.03 16.32 -27.97
CA PHE A 131 2.92 15.75 -27.19
C PHE A 131 3.38 15.21 -25.84
N SER A 132 4.58 14.62 -25.75
CA SER A 132 5.16 14.16 -24.48
C SER A 132 5.47 15.32 -23.53
N SER A 133 6.05 16.41 -24.03
CA SER A 133 6.29 17.61 -23.22
C SER A 133 4.96 18.24 -22.75
N ALA A 134 3.94 18.25 -23.61
CA ALA A 134 2.61 18.75 -23.27
C ALA A 134 1.96 17.97 -22.12
N ILE A 135 2.12 16.64 -22.10
CA ILE A 135 1.65 15.79 -20.99
C ILE A 135 2.35 16.16 -19.69
N MET A 136 3.68 16.30 -19.72
CA MET A 136 4.45 16.67 -18.53
C MET A 136 4.05 18.04 -18.00
N ALA A 137 3.93 19.04 -18.87
CA ALA A 137 3.52 20.38 -18.50
C ALA A 137 2.11 20.42 -17.91
N THR A 138 1.18 19.68 -18.53
CA THR A 138 -0.20 19.55 -18.05
C THR A 138 -0.25 18.88 -16.68
N TYR A 139 0.54 17.83 -16.46
CA TYR A 139 0.64 17.14 -15.17
C TYR A 139 1.08 18.10 -14.05
N PHE A 140 2.11 18.91 -14.29
CA PHE A 140 2.57 19.91 -13.31
C PHE A 140 1.54 21.04 -13.11
N TRP A 141 0.86 21.46 -14.18
CA TRP A 141 -0.12 22.55 -14.12
C TRP A 141 -1.36 22.20 -13.30
N ILE A 142 -1.88 20.97 -13.40
CA ILE A 142 -3.19 20.58 -12.86
C ILE A 142 -3.23 20.53 -11.31
N SER A 143 -2.17 20.88 -10.58
CA SER A 143 -2.16 20.86 -9.09
C SER A 143 -2.66 19.54 -8.51
N LEU A 144 -2.39 18.42 -9.22
CA LEU A 144 -2.86 17.08 -8.89
C LEU A 144 -2.52 16.68 -7.46
N GLN A 145 -1.39 17.15 -6.97
CA GLN A 145 -0.86 16.84 -5.64
C GLN A 145 -1.82 17.28 -4.53
N ASN A 146 -2.38 18.49 -4.61
CA ASN A 146 -3.25 19.02 -3.56
C ASN A 146 -4.58 18.27 -3.48
N MET A 147 -5.16 17.94 -4.64
CA MET A 147 -6.41 17.16 -4.70
C MET A 147 -6.19 15.71 -4.27
N LEU A 148 -5.06 15.11 -4.66
CA LEU A 148 -4.67 13.77 -4.25
C LEU A 148 -4.48 13.68 -2.74
N ILE A 149 -3.80 14.64 -2.12
CA ILE A 149 -3.59 14.68 -0.67
C ILE A 149 -4.92 14.78 0.07
N ALA A 150 -5.82 15.67 -0.37
CA ALA A 150 -7.13 15.82 0.25
C ALA A 150 -7.98 14.54 0.15
N PHE A 151 -8.06 13.95 -1.05
CA PHE A 151 -8.76 12.68 -1.27
C PHE A 151 -8.18 11.55 -0.42
N MET A 152 -6.85 11.44 -0.38
CA MET A 152 -6.16 10.41 0.38
C MET A 152 -6.28 10.57 1.89
N SER A 153 -6.37 11.80 2.39
CA SER A 153 -6.54 12.06 3.81
C SER A 153 -7.89 11.54 4.31
N ASP A 154 -8.96 11.78 3.55
CA ASP A 154 -10.31 11.33 3.87
C ASP A 154 -10.41 9.80 3.83
N GLU A 155 -9.95 9.19 2.74
CA GLU A 155 -10.01 7.74 2.55
C GLU A 155 -9.08 6.97 3.52
N TYR A 156 -7.94 7.56 3.90
CA TYR A 156 -7.03 6.94 4.86
C TYR A 156 -7.67 6.81 6.25
N GLU A 157 -8.46 7.80 6.68
CA GLU A 157 -9.17 7.75 7.97
C GLU A 157 -10.23 6.64 7.98
N ASP A 158 -11.04 6.52 6.93
CA ASP A 158 -12.05 5.45 6.81
C ASP A 158 -11.41 4.05 6.78
N VAL A 159 -10.30 3.90 6.04
CA VAL A 159 -9.56 2.63 5.97
C VAL A 159 -8.94 2.28 7.32
N LYS A 160 -8.42 3.24 8.08
CA LYS A 160 -7.80 2.98 9.39
C LYS A 160 -8.78 2.33 10.37
N ASP A 161 -10.03 2.74 10.33
CA ASP A 161 -11.07 2.21 11.22
C ASP A 161 -11.55 0.82 10.79
N LYS A 162 -11.66 0.57 9.48
CA LYS A 162 -12.10 -0.72 8.92
C LYS A 162 -10.97 -1.75 8.78
N SER A 163 -9.72 -1.32 8.68
CA SER A 163 -8.57 -2.19 8.35
C SER A 163 -8.29 -3.26 9.39
N ARG A 164 -8.49 -2.96 10.68
CA ARG A 164 -8.31 -3.93 11.77
C ARG A 164 -9.26 -5.11 11.63
N LEU A 165 -10.53 -4.84 11.29
CA LEU A 165 -11.53 -5.88 11.08
C LEU A 165 -11.18 -6.73 9.85
N ILE A 166 -10.81 -6.08 8.73
CA ILE A 166 -10.40 -6.76 7.49
C ILE A 166 -9.18 -7.66 7.73
N LEU A 167 -8.20 -7.17 8.49
CA LEU A 167 -7.01 -7.94 8.87
C LEU A 167 -7.35 -9.19 9.67
N LEU A 168 -8.17 -9.04 10.71
CA LEU A 168 -8.55 -10.17 11.57
C LEU A 168 -9.31 -11.22 10.78
N LYS A 169 -10.24 -10.78 9.90
CA LYS A 169 -10.95 -11.67 8.98
C LYS A 169 -9.99 -12.39 8.03
N HIS A 170 -9.01 -11.69 7.46
CA HIS A 170 -8.04 -12.30 6.57
C HIS A 170 -7.13 -13.31 7.28
N LYS A 171 -6.70 -13.02 8.51
CA LYS A 171 -5.93 -13.98 9.33
C LYS A 171 -6.75 -15.22 9.67
N ALA A 172 -8.01 -15.05 10.04
CA ALA A 172 -8.91 -16.17 10.34
C ALA A 172 -9.12 -17.06 9.10
N ASN A 173 -9.32 -16.46 7.93
CA ASN A 173 -9.42 -17.21 6.67
C ASN A 173 -8.13 -17.97 6.35
N HIS A 174 -6.96 -17.34 6.52
CA HIS A 174 -5.68 -18.02 6.29
C HIS A 174 -5.47 -19.23 7.20
N ILE A 175 -5.92 -19.15 8.47
CA ILE A 175 -5.87 -20.28 9.40
C ILE A 175 -6.85 -21.36 8.95
N ALA A 176 -8.08 -21.02 8.59
CA ALA A 176 -9.07 -21.97 8.12
C ALA A 176 -8.63 -22.70 6.83
N ASP A 177 -8.03 -21.97 5.89
CA ASP A 177 -7.48 -22.53 4.66
C ASP A 177 -6.30 -23.47 4.94
N TYR A 178 -5.44 -23.09 5.89
CA TYR A 178 -4.35 -23.95 6.37
C TYR A 178 -4.90 -25.22 7.00
N ASP A 179 -5.85 -25.11 7.94
CA ASP A 179 -6.49 -26.24 8.62
C ASP A 179 -7.18 -27.20 7.62
N ALA A 180 -7.84 -26.66 6.59
CA ALA A 180 -8.46 -27.45 5.53
C ALA A 180 -7.45 -28.20 4.65
N MET A 181 -6.23 -27.67 4.49
CA MET A 181 -5.17 -28.34 3.73
C MET A 181 -4.52 -29.49 4.52
N TYR A 182 -4.61 -29.47 5.86
CA TYR A 182 -4.03 -30.45 6.78
C TYR A 182 -4.82 -31.75 6.93
N HIS A 183 -5.84 -32.00 6.09
CA HIS A 183 -6.54 -33.29 6.08
C HIS A 183 -5.63 -34.49 5.75
N ILE A 184 -4.41 -34.28 5.23
CA ILE A 184 -3.38 -35.33 5.09
C ILE A 184 -2.42 -35.24 6.29
N HIS A 185 -2.68 -36.04 7.32
CA HIS A 185 -1.98 -36.00 8.61
C HIS A 185 -0.58 -36.63 8.52
N PHE A 186 0.47 -35.80 8.48
CA PHE A 186 1.87 -36.26 8.69
C PHE A 186 2.33 -36.11 10.15
N TRP A 187 1.55 -35.43 11.01
CA TRP A 187 1.90 -35.16 12.41
C TRP A 187 0.67 -35.31 13.31
N ILE A 188 0.89 -35.78 14.54
CA ILE A 188 -0.16 -35.85 15.56
C ILE A 188 -0.53 -34.41 15.93
N PRO A 189 -1.81 -34.00 15.80
CA PRO A 189 -2.22 -32.65 16.17
C PRO A 189 -1.99 -32.43 17.67
N ASP A 190 -1.39 -31.29 18.03
CA ASP A 190 -1.29 -30.86 19.42
C ASP A 190 -2.69 -30.80 20.08
N SER A 191 -2.75 -31.10 21.38
CA SER A 191 -4.00 -31.29 22.12
C SER A 191 -5.01 -30.16 21.87
N LYS A 192 -6.27 -30.57 21.61
CA LYS A 192 -7.51 -29.76 21.47
C LYS A 192 -7.52 -28.46 22.32
N PRO A 193 -8.20 -27.38 21.86
CA PRO A 193 -8.10 -26.06 22.48
C PRO A 193 -8.41 -26.06 23.98
N LYS A 194 -7.49 -25.52 24.80
CA LYS A 194 -7.65 -25.36 26.26
C LYS A 194 -8.77 -24.40 26.69
N CYS A 195 -9.37 -23.65 25.76
CA CYS A 195 -10.41 -22.67 26.04
C CYS A 195 -11.61 -22.87 25.11
N ILE A 196 -12.81 -23.04 25.70
CA ILE A 196 -14.08 -22.96 24.99
C ILE A 196 -14.38 -21.48 24.76
N TYR A 197 -14.43 -21.05 23.50
CA TYR A 197 -14.88 -19.70 23.13
C TYR A 197 -16.35 -19.75 22.69
N TYR A 198 -17.21 -19.00 23.38
CA TYR A 198 -18.57 -18.74 22.94
C TYR A 198 -18.57 -17.51 22.02
N ILE A 199 -18.81 -17.71 20.72
CA ILE A 199 -18.98 -16.62 19.77
C ILE A 199 -20.46 -16.21 19.84
N GLY A 200 -20.75 -15.15 20.59
CA GLY A 200 -22.07 -14.52 20.59
C GLY A 200 -22.34 -13.81 19.26
N GLN A 201 -23.57 -13.91 18.75
CA GLN A 201 -24.03 -13.07 17.62
C GLN A 201 -23.88 -11.59 17.98
N SER A 202 -23.36 -10.78 17.05
CA SER A 202 -23.10 -9.34 17.28
C SER A 202 -24.35 -8.57 17.72
N GLU A 203 -25.53 -8.90 17.19
CA GLU A 203 -26.81 -8.32 17.61
C GLU A 203 -27.06 -8.47 19.12
N ASN A 204 -26.71 -9.63 19.70
CA ASN A 204 -26.86 -9.86 21.14
C ASN A 204 -25.86 -9.03 21.97
N TYR A 205 -24.71 -8.65 21.41
CA TYR A 205 -23.74 -7.79 22.07
C TYR A 205 -24.17 -6.32 22.03
N GLU A 206 -24.63 -5.84 20.88
CA GLU A 206 -25.19 -4.50 20.73
C GLU A 206 -26.37 -4.27 21.67
N ASP A 207 -27.31 -5.21 21.74
CA ASP A 207 -28.46 -5.15 22.66
C ASP A 207 -28.03 -5.18 24.13
N TRP A 208 -27.05 -6.02 24.48
CA TRP A 208 -26.48 -6.09 25.83
C TRP A 208 -25.75 -4.81 26.24
N HIS A 209 -25.04 -4.17 25.30
CA HIS A 209 -24.27 -2.95 25.51
C HIS A 209 -25.18 -1.72 25.62
N ILE A 210 -26.23 -1.63 24.79
CA ILE A 210 -27.26 -0.59 24.89
C ILE A 210 -28.00 -0.70 26.23
N ALA A 211 -28.36 -1.92 26.65
CA ALA A 211 -29.05 -2.15 27.92
C ALA A 211 -28.21 -1.85 29.17
N ARG A 212 -26.88 -1.71 29.04
CA ARG A 212 -25.95 -1.42 30.16
C ARG A 212 -25.31 -0.05 30.11
N LYS A 213 -25.59 0.77 29.08
CA LYS A 213 -25.09 2.14 28.97
C LYS A 213 -25.59 3.06 30.10
N ASP A 214 -26.70 2.71 30.75
CA ASP A 214 -27.25 3.44 31.90
C ASP A 214 -26.54 3.11 33.24
N ASP A 215 -25.73 2.04 33.28
CA ASP A 215 -24.98 1.63 34.47
C ASP A 215 -23.48 1.90 34.28
N ASP A 216 -23.00 2.99 34.87
CA ASP A 216 -21.63 3.54 34.81
C ASP A 216 -20.53 2.62 35.42
N LYS A 217 -20.81 1.31 35.58
CA LYS A 217 -19.95 0.29 36.19
C LYS A 217 -19.56 -0.87 35.29
N SER A 218 -19.95 -0.86 34.01
CA SER A 218 -19.67 -1.96 33.08
C SER A 218 -18.24 -1.93 32.48
N ALA A 219 -17.21 -2.03 33.32
CA ALA A 219 -15.89 -2.47 32.89
C ALA A 219 -15.66 -3.90 33.41
N ILE A 220 -15.94 -4.90 32.57
CA ILE A 220 -15.72 -6.34 32.86
C ILE A 220 -14.26 -6.61 33.32
N CYS A 221 -13.33 -5.71 33.03
CA CYS A 221 -11.92 -5.83 33.41
C CYS A 221 -11.49 -5.05 34.67
N LYS A 222 -12.39 -4.48 35.49
CA LYS A 222 -11.95 -3.74 36.69
C LYS A 222 -11.56 -4.63 37.89
N GLY A 223 -11.82 -5.94 37.81
CA GLY A 223 -11.53 -6.92 38.88
C GLY A 223 -10.39 -7.91 38.58
N LEU A 224 -9.84 -7.95 37.36
CA LEU A 224 -8.72 -8.85 36.99
C LEU A 224 -7.36 -8.23 37.35
N LYS A 225 -7.25 -7.63 38.53
CA LYS A 225 -5.95 -7.30 39.11
C LYS A 225 -5.39 -8.56 39.77
N GLU A 226 -4.31 -9.05 39.16
CA GLU A 226 -3.17 -9.69 39.82
C GLU A 226 -3.51 -10.86 40.75
N ASN A 227 -3.80 -12.02 40.16
CA ASN A 227 -3.23 -13.33 40.52
C ASN A 227 -4.00 -14.44 39.77
N PRO A 228 -3.36 -15.22 38.88
CA PRO A 228 -4.02 -16.39 38.33
C PRO A 228 -4.19 -17.42 39.44
N ILE A 229 -5.43 -17.61 39.91
CA ILE A 229 -5.78 -18.70 40.83
C ILE A 229 -5.60 -19.99 40.04
N PHE A 230 -4.47 -20.68 40.23
CA PHE A 230 -4.30 -22.06 39.79
C PHE A 230 -5.19 -22.95 40.66
N THR A 231 -6.44 -23.14 40.26
CA THR A 231 -7.23 -24.26 40.76
C THR A 231 -6.81 -25.51 39.99
N ASN A 232 -6.33 -26.53 40.70
CA ASN A 232 -6.00 -27.84 40.14
C ASN A 232 -7.18 -28.38 39.32
N PHE A 233 -7.07 -28.35 38.00
CA PHE A 233 -8.06 -28.88 37.09
C PHE A 233 -7.95 -30.41 37.12
N LYS A 234 -8.97 -31.10 37.65
CA LYS A 234 -9.09 -32.55 37.49
C LYS A 234 -9.53 -32.82 36.06
N GLU A 235 -8.62 -33.39 35.29
CA GLU A 235 -8.88 -33.93 33.97
C GLU A 235 -10.06 -34.91 34.06
N ARG A 236 -11.12 -34.64 33.30
CA ARG A 236 -12.23 -35.57 33.09
C ARG A 236 -12.35 -35.75 31.60
N ASP A 237 -12.18 -37.00 31.17
CA ASP A 237 -12.48 -37.43 29.82
C ASP A 237 -14.00 -37.39 29.63
N PHE A 238 -14.45 -36.71 28.59
CA PHE A 238 -15.86 -36.61 28.19
C PHE A 238 -16.11 -37.28 26.83
N ASP A 239 -15.13 -38.03 26.32
CA ASP A 239 -15.17 -38.65 25.00
C ASP A 239 -15.54 -40.15 25.10
N ASP A 240 -16.73 -40.43 25.65
CA ASP A 240 -17.27 -41.80 25.77
C ASP A 240 -17.55 -42.47 24.39
N HIS A 241 -17.36 -41.75 23.28
CA HIS A 241 -17.72 -42.18 21.93
C HIS A 241 -16.61 -42.01 20.88
N SER A 242 -15.35 -41.76 21.29
CA SER A 242 -14.23 -41.81 20.36
C SER A 242 -14.02 -43.23 19.82
N ILE A 243 -14.05 -43.37 18.49
CA ILE A 243 -13.74 -44.61 17.76
C ILE A 243 -12.25 -44.99 17.93
N TRP A 244 -11.41 -44.05 18.35
CA TRP A 244 -9.98 -44.26 18.57
C TRP A 244 -9.71 -44.52 20.04
N ASN A 245 -9.70 -45.81 20.40
CA ASN A 245 -9.33 -46.26 21.74
C ASN A 245 -7.80 -46.45 21.77
N TYR A 246 -7.06 -45.43 22.20
CA TYR A 246 -5.62 -45.55 22.41
C TYR A 246 -5.38 -46.15 23.79
N GLN A 247 -5.21 -47.47 23.86
CA GLN A 247 -4.66 -48.09 25.06
C GLN A 247 -3.19 -47.69 25.19
N LEU A 248 -2.91 -46.74 26.09
CA LEU A 248 -1.56 -46.49 26.58
C LEU A 248 -1.22 -47.61 27.56
N ASP A 249 -0.44 -48.60 27.10
CA ASP A 249 0.20 -49.58 27.96
C ASP A 249 1.22 -48.86 28.85
N ASN A 250 0.78 -48.49 30.06
CA ASN A 250 1.65 -48.00 31.11
C ASN A 250 2.46 -49.20 31.66
N LYS A 251 3.65 -49.43 31.09
CA LYS A 251 4.70 -50.20 31.79
C LYS A 251 5.67 -49.24 32.43
N ASP A 252 5.26 -48.80 33.63
CA ASP A 252 6.18 -48.38 34.66
C ASP A 252 7.10 -49.56 34.99
N ASN A 253 8.41 -49.39 34.84
CA ASN A 253 9.40 -50.23 35.50
C ASN A 253 10.25 -49.31 36.38
N GLU A 254 9.83 -49.20 37.64
CA GLU A 254 10.70 -48.89 38.77
C GLU A 254 11.51 -50.14 39.11
N HIS A 255 12.84 -50.09 38.90
CA HIS A 255 13.87 -50.29 39.93
C HIS A 255 15.27 -50.08 39.35
#